data_AF-A0A956XVB9-F1
#
_entry.id   AF-A0A956XVB9-F1
#
_cell.length_a   1.000
_cell.length_b   1.000
_cell.length_c   1.000
_cell.angle_alpha   90.00
_cell.angle_beta   90.00
_cell.angle_gamma   90.00
#
_symmetry.space_group_name_H-M   'P 1'
#
loop_
_entity.id
_entity.type
_entity.pdbx_description
1 polymer ?
#
loop_
_entity_poly.entity_id
_entity_poly.type
_entity_poly.pdbx_seq_one_letter_code
_entity_poly.pdbx_strand_id
1 'polypeptide(L)'
;PKLYDFDFSLYAEAGFGGLDEVLYDERSIRTGFRQAEFRDDGFYLNGELFQLRGLNRHQMWPYIGGAAPARLQRKDAETIRYELGCNIVRTSHYPQSPYFLQRCDEIGLLVFEEIPGWQHIGDADWQDLVLRDVRAMIERDWNHPSIIMWGVRINESWDNSELYTRTNALARFLDPTRPTGGVRFFLGSEFLEDVYTYNDFS
;
A
#
# COMPACT_ATOMS: atom_id res chain seq x y z
N PRO A 1 10.69 11.93 -8.43
CA PRO A 1 10.68 10.49 -8.79
C PRO A 1 10.71 10.37 -10.32
N LYS A 2 11.31 9.31 -10.87
CA LYS A 2 11.17 8.97 -12.29
C LYS A 2 10.21 7.80 -12.41
N LEU A 3 9.16 7.96 -13.20
CA LEU A 3 8.17 6.92 -13.47
C LEU A 3 8.34 6.41 -14.90
N TYR A 4 7.93 5.17 -15.10
CA TYR A 4 8.03 4.43 -16.35
C TYR A 4 6.68 3.78 -16.63
N ASP A 5 6.23 3.84 -17.87
CA ASP A 5 5.06 3.11 -18.35
C ASP A 5 5.54 1.84 -19.06
N PHE A 6 5.05 0.69 -18.61
CA PHE A 6 5.28 -0.60 -19.24
C PHE A 6 4.02 -1.02 -19.97
N ASP A 7 4.08 -0.99 -21.30
CA ASP A 7 2.98 -1.32 -22.18
C ASP A 7 3.12 -2.77 -22.66
N PHE A 8 2.05 -3.56 -22.45
CA PHE A 8 1.93 -4.95 -22.87
C PHE A 8 0.81 -5.02 -23.91
N SER A 9 1.15 -5.38 -25.14
CA SER A 9 0.20 -5.50 -26.24
C SER A 9 0.15 -6.95 -26.71
N LEU A 10 -1.05 -7.53 -26.80
CA LEU A 10 -1.31 -8.86 -27.32
C LEU A 10 -1.91 -8.76 -28.71
N TYR A 11 -1.26 -9.39 -29.69
CA TYR A 11 -1.72 -9.45 -31.07
C TYR A 11 -2.23 -10.85 -31.39
N ALA A 12 -3.25 -10.93 -32.24
CA ALA A 12 -3.77 -12.18 -32.78
C ALA A 12 -3.82 -12.11 -34.31
N GLU A 13 -3.60 -13.25 -34.97
CA GLU A 13 -3.78 -13.36 -36.43
C GLU A 13 -5.26 -13.13 -36.78
N ALA A 14 -5.52 -12.28 -37.76
CA ALA A 14 -6.84 -12.26 -38.40
C ALA A 14 -7.08 -13.64 -39.04
N GLY A 15 -8.13 -14.35 -38.61
CA GLY A 15 -8.37 -15.77 -38.93
C GLY A 15 -8.20 -16.17 -40.41
N PHE A 16 -7.95 -17.47 -40.64
CA PHE A 16 -7.66 -18.14 -41.92
C PHE A 16 -7.58 -17.25 -43.17
N GLY A 17 -6.38 -16.68 -43.40
CA GLY A 17 -6.01 -16.00 -44.65
C GLY A 17 -5.68 -14.51 -44.53
N GLY A 18 -5.80 -13.91 -43.34
CA GLY A 18 -5.36 -12.53 -43.09
C GLY A 18 -3.84 -12.45 -42.86
N LEU A 19 -3.16 -11.59 -43.62
CA LEU A 19 -1.73 -11.27 -43.43
C LEU A 19 -1.51 -10.17 -42.37
N ASP A 20 -2.57 -9.67 -41.75
CA ASP A 20 -2.54 -8.54 -40.81
C ASP A 20 -2.69 -9.01 -39.36
N GLU A 21 -1.74 -8.63 -38.50
CA GLU A 21 -1.83 -8.77 -37.06
C GLU A 21 -2.83 -7.75 -36.49
N VAL A 22 -3.79 -8.21 -35.69
CA VAL A 22 -4.79 -7.35 -35.03
C VAL A 22 -4.47 -7.25 -33.55
N LEU A 23 -4.46 -6.01 -33.03
CA LEU A 23 -4.37 -5.76 -31.58
C LEU A 23 -5.60 -6.35 -30.89
N TYR A 24 -5.38 -7.34 -30.01
CA TYR A 24 -6.44 -8.05 -29.29
C TYR A 24 -6.66 -7.49 -27.89
N ASP A 25 -5.58 -7.21 -27.16
CA ASP A 25 -5.63 -6.63 -25.82
C ASP A 25 -4.39 -5.76 -25.57
N GLU A 26 -4.54 -4.75 -24.70
CA GLU A 26 -3.45 -3.88 -24.29
C GLU A 26 -3.59 -3.51 -22.82
N ARG A 27 -2.47 -3.54 -22.11
CA ARG A 27 -2.40 -3.10 -20.71
C ARG A 27 -1.15 -2.26 -20.49
N SER A 28 -1.33 -1.10 -19.88
CA SER A 28 -0.23 -0.26 -19.41
C SER A 28 -0.12 -0.31 -17.90
N ILE A 29 1.10 -0.44 -17.39
CA ILE A 29 1.41 -0.40 -15.96
C ILE A 29 2.44 0.69 -15.73
N ARG A 30 2.05 1.71 -14.95
CA ARG A 30 2.96 2.73 -14.46
C ARG A 30 3.68 2.25 -13.21
N THR A 31 5.00 2.38 -13.17
CA THR A 31 5.81 2.07 -11.97
C THR A 31 7.08 2.92 -11.88
N GLY A 32 7.94 2.63 -10.91
CA GLY A 32 9.21 3.34 -10.70
C GLY A 32 10.26 2.47 -10.01
N PHE A 33 11.52 2.68 -10.36
CA PHE A 33 12.65 1.97 -9.76
C PHE A 33 13.11 2.66 -8.49
N ARG A 34 13.15 1.90 -7.39
CA ARG A 34 13.70 2.32 -6.10
C ARG A 34 14.16 1.11 -5.32
N GLN A 35 14.90 1.37 -4.26
CA GLN A 35 15.19 0.42 -3.19
C GLN A 35 14.76 1.07 -1.87
N ALA A 36 13.84 0.44 -1.14
CA ALA A 36 13.32 0.94 0.13
C ALA A 36 13.56 -0.13 1.20
N GLU A 37 14.40 0.19 2.18
CA GLU A 37 14.87 -0.78 3.18
C GLU A 37 14.68 -0.23 4.59
N PHE A 38 14.20 -1.08 5.48
CA PHE A 38 14.27 -0.83 6.91
C PHE A 38 15.42 -1.65 7.46
N ARG A 39 16.34 -0.98 8.15
CA ARG A 39 17.49 -1.57 8.84
C ARG A 39 17.39 -1.21 10.31
N ASP A 40 18.20 -1.87 11.15
CA ASP A 40 18.21 -1.66 12.60
C ASP A 40 18.49 -0.19 13.00
N ASP A 41 19.20 0.56 12.16
CA ASP A 41 19.57 1.96 12.38
C ASP A 41 18.70 2.98 11.63
N GLY A 42 17.73 2.54 10.83
CA GLY A 42 16.74 3.44 10.22
C GLY A 42 16.20 2.99 8.86
N PHE A 43 15.45 3.90 8.23
CA PHE A 43 14.92 3.71 6.89
C PHE A 43 15.89 4.26 5.84
N TYR A 44 16.14 3.47 4.79
CA TYR A 44 16.99 3.83 3.67
C TYR A 44 16.18 3.87 2.37
N LEU A 45 16.38 4.93 1.58
CA LEU A 45 15.82 5.06 0.25
C LEU A 45 16.96 5.21 -0.76
N ASN A 46 17.08 4.25 -1.68
CA ASN A 46 18.14 4.16 -2.67
C ASN A 46 19.56 4.20 -2.06
N GLY A 47 19.73 3.54 -0.91
CA GLY A 47 21.02 3.45 -0.21
C GLY A 47 21.35 4.63 0.71
N GLU A 48 20.53 5.69 0.72
CA GLU A 48 20.71 6.85 1.59
C GLU A 48 19.78 6.79 2.81
N LEU A 49 20.32 7.08 4.00
CA LEU A 49 19.53 7.18 5.23
C LEU A 49 18.49 8.30 5.07
N PHE A 50 17.23 7.97 5.29
CA PHE A 50 16.11 8.84 5.00
C PHE A 50 15.11 8.84 6.15
N GLN A 51 15.08 9.92 6.94
CA GLN A 51 14.16 10.04 8.07
C GLN A 51 12.71 10.15 7.59
N LEU A 52 11.86 9.21 8.01
CA LEU A 52 10.42 9.25 7.75
C LEU A 52 9.73 10.28 8.65
N ARG A 53 8.96 11.18 8.04
CA ARG A 53 8.15 12.20 8.71
C ARG A 53 6.83 12.38 7.95
N GLY A 54 5.74 12.00 8.60
CA GLY A 54 4.45 11.90 7.93
C GLY A 54 3.25 12.05 8.84
N LEU A 55 2.07 11.83 8.25
CA LEU A 55 0.77 11.92 8.89
C LEU A 55 -0.10 10.73 8.47
N ASN A 56 -1.14 10.48 9.26
CA ASN A 56 -2.25 9.60 8.89
C ASN A 56 -3.24 10.39 8.02
N ARG A 57 -3.88 9.72 7.05
CA ARG A 57 -4.91 10.33 6.19
C ARG A 57 -6.11 9.40 6.06
N HIS A 58 -7.31 9.91 6.36
CA HIS A 58 -8.58 9.29 5.98
C HIS A 58 -9.04 9.79 4.60
N GLN A 59 -9.85 8.99 3.88
CA GLN A 59 -10.42 9.38 2.58
C GLN A 59 -11.76 10.15 2.66
N MET A 60 -12.21 10.44 3.88
CA MET A 60 -13.52 11.06 4.14
C MET A 60 -13.47 12.57 3.98
N TRP A 61 -14.52 13.12 3.36
CA TRP A 61 -14.70 14.55 3.18
C TRP A 61 -16.00 15.04 3.81
N PRO A 62 -16.06 16.29 4.32
CA PRO A 62 -17.28 16.88 4.84
C PRO A 62 -18.42 16.78 3.82
N TYR A 63 -19.62 16.41 4.30
CA TYR A 63 -20.87 16.30 3.54
C TYR A 63 -20.96 15.23 2.44
N ILE A 64 -19.83 14.69 1.95
CA ILE A 64 -19.81 13.68 0.87
C ILE A 64 -19.23 12.32 1.31
N GLY A 65 -18.74 12.21 2.55
CA GLY A 65 -18.14 10.98 3.07
C GLY A 65 -17.00 10.50 2.17
N GLY A 66 -17.01 9.21 1.83
CA GLY A 66 -16.01 8.61 0.95
C GLY A 66 -16.20 8.88 -0.55
N ALA A 67 -17.28 9.56 -0.96
CA ALA A 67 -17.61 9.82 -2.36
C ALA A 67 -16.82 11.00 -2.96
N ALA A 68 -15.57 11.19 -2.52
CA ALA A 68 -14.71 12.27 -2.98
C ALA A 68 -14.12 11.96 -4.38
N PRO A 69 -14.28 12.86 -5.38
CA PRO A 69 -13.80 12.63 -6.74
C PRO A 69 -12.28 12.63 -6.80
N ALA A 70 -11.73 12.11 -7.91
CA ALA A 70 -10.28 12.00 -8.14
C ALA A 70 -9.51 13.30 -7.86
N ARG A 71 -10.06 14.47 -8.22
CA ARG A 71 -9.45 15.78 -7.92
C ARG A 71 -9.17 15.99 -6.43
N LEU A 72 -10.09 15.59 -5.55
CA LEU A 72 -9.91 15.76 -4.10
C LEU A 72 -8.91 14.74 -3.55
N GLN A 73 -8.92 13.51 -4.08
CA GLN A 73 -7.91 12.49 -3.73
C GLN A 73 -6.50 12.98 -4.07
N ARG A 74 -6.28 13.53 -5.27
CA ARG A 74 -4.99 14.09 -5.66
C ARG A 74 -4.60 15.31 -4.82
N LYS A 75 -5.58 16.17 -4.50
CA LYS A 75 -5.35 17.36 -3.67
C LYS A 75 -4.88 17.02 -2.27
N ASP A 76 -5.41 15.97 -1.64
CA ASP A 76 -4.92 15.53 -0.33
C ASP A 76 -3.45 15.09 -0.38
N ALA A 77 -3.05 14.30 -1.39
CA ALA A 77 -1.66 13.90 -1.58
C ALA A 77 -0.73 15.11 -1.77
N GLU A 78 -1.15 16.08 -2.58
CA GLU A 78 -0.42 17.34 -2.80
C GLU A 78 -0.27 18.17 -1.53
N THR A 79 -1.36 18.29 -0.75
CA THR A 79 -1.36 19.04 0.51
C THR A 79 -0.36 18.43 1.49
N ILE A 80 -0.39 17.10 1.66
CA ILE A 80 0.52 16.36 2.54
C ILE A 80 1.98 16.53 2.09
N ARG A 81 2.24 16.40 0.79
CA ARG A 81 3.61 16.44 0.25
C ARG A 81 4.21 17.85 0.24
N TYR A 82 3.45 18.84 -0.20
CA TYR A 82 3.97 20.17 -0.53
C TYR A 82 3.64 21.21 0.52
N GLU A 83 2.42 21.22 1.05
CA GLU A 83 2.00 22.22 2.04
C GLU A 83 2.47 21.83 3.45
N LEU A 84 2.37 20.55 3.81
CA LEU A 84 2.77 20.03 5.13
C LEU A 84 4.22 19.52 5.17
N GLY A 85 4.87 19.39 4.03
CA GLY A 85 6.27 18.97 3.93
C GLY A 85 6.53 17.55 4.47
N CYS A 86 5.54 16.66 4.38
CA CYS A 86 5.67 15.25 4.72
C CYS A 86 6.33 14.47 3.57
N ASN A 87 7.05 13.41 3.91
CA ASN A 87 7.66 12.49 2.95
C ASN A 87 7.02 11.10 2.95
N ILE A 88 6.16 10.80 3.94
CA ILE A 88 5.36 9.59 4.00
C ILE A 88 3.93 9.90 4.45
N VAL A 89 2.98 9.08 4.02
CA VAL A 89 1.59 9.08 4.49
C VAL A 89 1.15 7.66 4.85
N ARG A 90 0.35 7.52 5.91
CA ARG A 90 -0.32 6.27 6.26
C ARG A 90 -1.79 6.32 5.88
N THR A 91 -2.28 5.30 5.19
CA THR A 91 -3.69 5.19 4.77
C THR A 91 -4.59 4.65 5.88
N SER A 92 -4.69 5.38 7.00
CA SER A 92 -5.55 5.03 8.13
C SER A 92 -7.03 4.89 7.69
N HIS A 93 -7.70 3.75 7.81
CA HIS A 93 -7.21 2.43 8.24
C HIS A 93 -7.70 1.36 7.26
N TYR A 94 -7.42 1.56 5.98
CA TYR A 94 -7.92 0.75 4.87
C TYR A 94 -7.22 1.12 3.55
N PRO A 95 -7.25 0.24 2.54
CA PRO A 95 -6.77 0.57 1.20
C PRO A 95 -7.54 1.75 0.61
N GLN A 96 -6.83 2.69 -0.01
CA GLN A 96 -7.43 3.95 -0.47
C GLN A 96 -7.65 4.00 -1.97
N SER A 97 -8.12 5.15 -2.46
CA SER A 97 -8.39 5.38 -3.87
C SER A 97 -7.11 5.23 -4.71
N PRO A 98 -7.13 4.49 -5.84
CA PRO A 98 -6.00 4.44 -6.76
C PRO A 98 -5.56 5.82 -7.26
N TYR A 99 -6.47 6.80 -7.34
CA TYR A 99 -6.12 8.18 -7.72
C TYR A 99 -5.22 8.88 -6.69
N PHE A 100 -5.34 8.51 -5.41
CA PHE A 100 -4.45 9.00 -4.34
C PHE A 100 -3.07 8.35 -4.48
N LEU A 101 -3.00 7.02 -4.63
CA LEU A 101 -1.74 6.26 -4.76
C LEU A 101 -0.96 6.67 -6.02
N GLN A 102 -1.64 6.79 -7.17
CA GLN A 102 -1.05 7.32 -8.41
C GLN A 102 -0.43 8.71 -8.18
N ARG A 103 -1.13 9.58 -7.45
CA ARG A 103 -0.59 10.92 -7.16
C ARG A 103 0.61 10.85 -6.25
N CYS A 104 0.62 9.95 -5.27
CA CYS A 104 1.76 9.71 -4.39
C CYS A 104 3.00 9.28 -5.19
N ASP A 105 2.83 8.39 -6.18
CA ASP A 105 3.92 8.00 -7.10
C ASP A 105 4.48 9.20 -7.88
N GLU A 106 3.59 10.03 -8.44
CA GLU A 106 3.94 11.18 -9.27
C GLU A 106 4.73 12.24 -8.49
N ILE A 107 4.37 12.49 -7.23
CA ILE A 107 4.94 13.57 -6.42
C ILE A 107 6.04 13.12 -5.45
N GLY A 108 6.29 11.82 -5.37
CA GLY A 108 7.29 11.24 -4.47
C GLY A 108 6.89 11.38 -3.00
N LEU A 109 5.65 11.00 -2.69
CA LEU A 109 5.15 10.81 -1.33
C LEU A 109 5.15 9.31 -1.04
N LEU A 110 5.92 8.85 -0.06
CA LEU A 110 5.94 7.44 0.31
C LEU A 110 4.62 7.06 1.01
N VAL A 111 4.23 5.79 0.92
CA VAL A 111 2.95 5.30 1.44
C VAL A 111 3.18 4.07 2.32
N PHE A 112 2.55 4.10 3.49
CA PHE A 112 2.28 2.93 4.32
C PHE A 112 0.79 2.60 4.16
N GLU A 113 0.47 1.54 3.41
CA GLU A 113 -0.91 1.10 3.18
C GLU A 113 -1.25 -0.13 4.02
N GLU A 114 -2.47 -0.20 4.53
CA GLU A 114 -2.91 -1.28 5.44
C GLU A 114 -4.31 -1.78 5.10
N ILE A 115 -4.58 -3.03 5.48
CA ILE A 115 -5.88 -3.68 5.37
C ILE A 115 -6.97 -2.97 6.20
N PRO A 116 -8.26 -3.09 5.83
CA PRO A 116 -9.35 -2.49 6.60
C PRO A 116 -9.42 -3.08 8.01
N GLY A 117 -9.44 -2.21 9.03
CA GLY A 117 -9.64 -2.68 10.39
C GLY A 117 -9.50 -1.62 11.47
N TRP A 118 -10.21 -1.80 12.58
CA TRP A 118 -10.09 -0.94 13.77
C TRP A 118 -10.34 -1.76 15.03
N GLN A 119 -9.26 -2.15 15.71
CA GLN A 119 -9.14 -2.89 16.97
C GLN A 119 -9.78 -4.29 17.02
N HIS A 120 -11.04 -4.41 16.61
CA HIS A 120 -11.83 -5.63 16.68
C HIS A 120 -11.28 -6.73 15.78
N ILE A 121 -11.15 -7.93 16.36
CA ILE A 121 -10.95 -9.20 15.65
C ILE A 121 -12.22 -10.03 15.80
N GLY A 122 -12.79 -10.44 14.67
CA GLY A 122 -13.98 -11.29 14.63
C GLY A 122 -13.68 -12.79 14.72
N ASP A 123 -14.71 -13.58 14.40
CA ASP A 123 -14.65 -15.05 14.34
C ASP A 123 -13.83 -15.57 13.14
N ALA A 124 -13.84 -16.88 12.91
CA ALA A 124 -13.05 -17.52 11.86
C ALA A 124 -13.43 -17.02 10.45
N ASP A 125 -14.74 -16.88 10.16
CA ASP A 125 -15.22 -16.39 8.87
C ASP A 125 -14.76 -14.93 8.65
N TRP A 126 -14.81 -14.11 9.69
CA TRP A 126 -14.29 -12.74 9.64
C TRP A 126 -12.76 -12.72 9.40
N GLN A 127 -12.01 -13.60 10.05
CA GLN A 127 -10.57 -13.72 9.89
C GLN A 127 -10.17 -14.19 8.47
N ASP A 128 -10.98 -15.03 7.84
CA ASP A 128 -10.77 -15.41 6.44
C ASP A 128 -11.01 -14.23 5.48
N LEU A 129 -11.94 -13.31 5.81
CA LEU A 129 -12.08 -12.05 5.06
C LEU A 129 -10.86 -11.15 5.20
N VAL A 130 -10.19 -11.12 6.36
CA VAL A 130 -8.94 -10.38 6.54
C VAL A 130 -7.87 -10.87 5.57
N LEU A 131 -7.74 -12.19 5.38
CA LEU A 131 -6.79 -12.76 4.41
C LEU A 131 -7.15 -12.43 2.96
N ARG A 132 -8.45 -12.45 2.64
CA ARG A 132 -8.94 -11.97 1.34
C ARG A 132 -8.54 -10.51 1.11
N ASP A 133 -8.67 -9.67 2.14
CA ASP A 133 -8.39 -8.24 2.03
C ASP A 133 -6.88 -7.95 1.92
N VAL A 134 -6.03 -8.72 2.61
CA VAL A 134 -4.56 -8.70 2.38
C VAL A 134 -4.24 -8.98 0.91
N ARG A 135 -4.81 -10.05 0.35
CA ARG A 135 -4.59 -10.42 -1.05
C ARG A 135 -5.07 -9.32 -1.99
N ALA A 136 -6.30 -8.86 -1.82
CA ALA A 136 -6.92 -7.87 -2.68
C ALA A 136 -6.16 -6.53 -2.69
N MET A 137 -5.66 -6.10 -1.53
CA MET A 137 -4.82 -4.90 -1.41
C MET A 137 -3.51 -5.06 -2.19
N ILE A 138 -2.75 -6.12 -1.90
CA ILE A 138 -1.41 -6.31 -2.49
C ILE A 138 -1.50 -6.53 -4.00
N GLU A 139 -2.39 -7.40 -4.48
CA GLU A 139 -2.54 -7.68 -5.92
C GLU A 139 -3.00 -6.45 -6.72
N ARG A 140 -3.77 -5.55 -6.10
CA ARG A 140 -4.20 -4.30 -6.72
C ARG A 140 -3.04 -3.31 -6.82
N ASP A 141 -2.23 -3.20 -5.77
CA ASP A 141 -1.38 -2.02 -5.54
C ASP A 141 0.14 -2.28 -5.62
N TRP A 142 0.59 -3.52 -5.83
CA TRP A 142 2.01 -3.92 -5.84
C TRP A 142 2.93 -3.14 -6.80
N ASN A 143 2.35 -2.45 -7.79
CA ASN A 143 3.08 -1.73 -8.83
C ASN A 143 3.35 -0.28 -8.45
N HIS A 144 2.70 0.23 -7.39
CA HIS A 144 2.89 1.58 -6.89
C HIS A 144 4.27 1.71 -6.23
N PRO A 145 5.20 2.51 -6.80
CA PRO A 145 6.48 2.75 -6.18
C PRO A 145 6.40 3.62 -4.92
N SER A 146 5.31 4.35 -4.70
CA SER A 146 5.12 5.08 -3.44
C SER A 146 4.98 4.16 -2.24
N ILE A 147 4.36 2.99 -2.40
CA ILE A 147 4.12 2.07 -1.28
C ILE A 147 5.41 1.40 -0.87
N ILE A 148 5.82 1.55 0.39
CA ILE A 148 7.09 1.01 0.93
C ILE A 148 6.88 -0.03 2.03
N MET A 149 5.66 -0.22 2.52
CA MET A 149 5.36 -1.13 3.62
C MET A 149 3.88 -1.50 3.62
N TRP A 150 3.58 -2.75 3.94
CA TRP A 150 2.22 -3.28 4.04
C TRP A 150 1.79 -3.50 5.49
N GLY A 151 0.63 -2.95 5.86
CA GLY A 151 0.01 -3.16 7.17
C GLY A 151 -0.85 -4.40 7.15
N VAL A 152 -0.38 -5.48 7.78
CA VAL A 152 -1.00 -6.81 7.72
C VAL A 152 -1.69 -7.21 9.03
N ARG A 153 -1.79 -6.26 9.97
CA ARG A 153 -2.54 -6.38 11.21
C ARG A 153 -3.74 -5.45 11.20
N ILE A 154 -4.77 -5.84 11.93
CA ILE A 154 -5.88 -4.94 12.23
C ILE A 154 -5.35 -3.82 13.11
N ASN A 155 -5.55 -2.56 12.71
CA ASN A 155 -5.05 -1.40 13.44
C ASN A 155 -5.38 -1.51 14.93
N GLU A 156 -4.36 -1.45 15.79
CA GLU A 156 -4.49 -1.45 17.24
C GLU A 156 -5.25 -2.64 17.83
N SER A 157 -5.23 -3.77 17.15
CA SER A 157 -5.69 -5.03 17.73
C SER A 157 -4.69 -5.59 18.75
N TRP A 158 -5.19 -6.42 19.67
CA TRP A 158 -4.35 -7.31 20.46
C TRP A 158 -3.68 -8.37 19.58
N ASP A 159 -2.67 -9.06 20.11
CA ASP A 159 -2.04 -10.16 19.40
C ASP A 159 -3.02 -11.30 19.12
N ASN A 160 -2.95 -11.83 17.89
CA ASN A 160 -3.56 -13.07 17.48
C ASN A 160 -2.56 -13.83 16.60
N SER A 161 -1.79 -14.70 17.24
CA SER A 161 -0.65 -15.38 16.60
C SER A 161 -1.06 -16.20 15.39
N GLU A 162 -2.22 -16.88 15.42
CA GLU A 162 -2.70 -17.69 14.31
C GLU A 162 -3.05 -16.82 13.10
N LEU A 163 -3.86 -15.77 13.30
CA LEU A 163 -4.25 -14.86 12.23
C LEU A 163 -3.03 -14.15 11.64
N TYR A 164 -2.17 -13.57 12.48
CA TYR A 164 -1.07 -12.73 12.00
C TYR A 164 0.09 -13.54 11.43
N THR A 165 0.29 -14.79 11.86
CA THR A 165 1.16 -15.71 11.12
C THR A 165 0.66 -15.91 9.69
N ARG A 166 -0.66 -16.11 9.50
CA ARG A 166 -1.26 -16.31 8.17
C ARG A 166 -1.22 -15.04 7.31
N THR A 167 -1.59 -13.87 7.85
CA THR A 167 -1.58 -12.62 7.06
C THR A 167 -0.17 -12.22 6.66
N ASN A 168 0.80 -12.41 7.56
CA ASN A 168 2.18 -12.09 7.29
C ASN A 168 2.80 -13.03 6.23
N ALA A 169 2.58 -14.34 6.37
CA ALA A 169 3.03 -15.32 5.38
C ALA A 169 2.42 -15.07 3.99
N LEU A 170 1.13 -14.72 3.94
CA LEU A 170 0.45 -14.40 2.68
C LEU A 170 1.03 -13.14 2.03
N ALA A 171 1.25 -12.08 2.80
CA ALA A 171 1.82 -10.85 2.27
C ALA A 171 3.23 -11.06 1.70
N ARG A 172 4.11 -11.77 2.44
CA ARG A 172 5.46 -12.11 1.97
C ARG A 172 5.45 -13.02 0.74
N PHE A 173 4.47 -13.92 0.62
CA PHE A 173 4.30 -14.76 -0.56
C PHE A 173 3.88 -13.94 -1.80
N LEU A 174 2.96 -12.99 -1.64
CA LEU A 174 2.46 -12.16 -2.74
C LEU A 174 3.45 -11.07 -3.17
N ASP A 175 4.12 -10.44 -2.20
CA ASP A 175 5.08 -9.37 -2.45
C ASP A 175 6.30 -9.51 -1.53
N PRO A 176 7.33 -10.26 -1.96
CA PRO A 176 8.58 -10.38 -1.21
C PRO A 176 9.46 -9.11 -1.30
N THR A 177 9.04 -8.09 -2.07
CA THR A 177 9.87 -6.90 -2.35
C THR A 177 9.64 -5.77 -1.35
N ARG A 178 8.63 -5.88 -0.49
CA ARG A 178 8.28 -4.88 0.52
C ARG A 178 8.16 -5.51 1.91
N PRO A 179 8.61 -4.83 2.96
CA PRO A 179 8.43 -5.28 4.34
C PRO A 179 6.97 -5.20 4.76
N THR A 180 6.65 -6.05 5.73
CA THR A 180 5.40 -6.03 6.48
C THR A 180 5.56 -5.21 7.76
N GLY A 181 4.49 -4.53 8.15
CA GLY A 181 4.32 -3.90 9.46
C GLY A 181 2.90 -4.19 9.97
N GLY A 182 2.60 -3.72 11.18
CA GLY A 182 1.28 -3.91 11.75
C GLY A 182 1.10 -3.06 13.00
N VAL A 183 0.27 -2.03 12.86
CA VAL A 183 0.16 -0.95 13.84
C VAL A 183 -0.48 -1.44 15.12
N ARG A 184 0.19 -1.19 16.24
CA ARG A 184 -0.21 -1.58 17.60
C ARG A 184 -0.05 -0.43 18.58
N PHE A 185 -0.68 -0.53 19.74
CA PHE A 185 -0.69 0.53 20.77
C PHE A 185 -0.14 0.07 22.13
N PHE A 186 0.42 -1.16 22.22
CA PHE A 186 1.03 -1.68 23.45
C PHE A 186 2.45 -2.22 23.22
N LEU A 187 3.28 -2.15 24.27
CA LEU A 187 4.63 -2.70 24.30
C LEU A 187 4.61 -4.20 24.56
N GLY A 188 5.63 -4.91 24.06
CA GLY A 188 5.77 -6.36 24.26
C GLY A 188 4.82 -7.20 23.40
N SER A 189 4.27 -6.62 22.33
CA SER A 189 3.48 -7.34 21.34
C SER A 189 4.35 -8.33 20.57
N GLU A 190 3.76 -9.45 20.17
CA GLU A 190 4.39 -10.43 19.30
C GLU A 190 4.88 -9.79 17.99
N PHE A 191 6.17 -9.99 17.68
CA PHE A 191 6.83 -9.37 16.54
C PHE A 191 7.06 -10.39 15.41
N LEU A 192 6.03 -10.58 14.57
CA LEU A 192 6.06 -11.48 13.39
C LEU A 192 6.44 -10.73 12.10
N GLU A 193 6.16 -9.43 12.07
CA GLU A 193 6.40 -8.52 10.95
C GLU A 193 7.88 -8.13 10.82
N ASP A 194 8.21 -7.42 9.74
CA ASP A 194 9.57 -6.93 9.51
C ASP A 194 9.85 -5.62 10.26
N VAL A 195 8.82 -4.82 10.52
CA VAL A 195 8.92 -3.51 11.18
C VAL A 195 7.93 -3.43 12.35
N TYR A 196 8.44 -3.13 13.56
CA TYR A 196 7.62 -2.93 14.76
C TYR A 196 6.97 -1.54 14.73
N THR A 197 5.78 -1.43 14.15
CA THR A 197 5.04 -0.16 14.04
C THR A 197 4.15 0.10 15.26
N TYR A 198 4.48 1.14 16.03
CA TYR A 198 3.89 1.42 17.35
C TYR A 198 3.27 2.82 17.40
N ASN A 199 2.03 2.92 17.89
CA ASN A 199 1.39 4.18 18.26
C ASN A 199 1.80 4.51 19.70
N ASP A 200 2.68 5.50 19.83
CA ASP A 200 3.10 6.05 21.11
C ASP A 200 2.23 7.26 21.45
N PHE A 201 1.51 7.18 22.57
CA PHE A 201 0.65 8.25 23.11
C PHE A 201 1.14 8.77 24.47
N SER A 202 2.40 8.51 24.83
CA SER A 202 3.01 8.95 26.09
C SER A 202 3.26 10.46 26.20
#